data_AF-A0A229TSB1-F1
#
_entry.id   AF-A0A229TSB1-F1
#
_cell.length_a   1.000
_cell.length_b   1.000
_cell.length_c   1.000
_cell.angle_alpha   90.00
_cell.angle_beta   90.00
_cell.angle_gamma   90.00
#
_symmetry.space_group_name_H-M   'P 1'
#
loop_
_entity.id
_entity.type
_entity.pdbx_description
1 polymer ?
#
loop_
_entity_poly.entity_id
_entity_poly.type
_entity_poly.pdbx_seq_one_letter_code
_entity_poly.pdbx_strand_id
1 'polypeptide(L)'
;MRRIAALMLTLLVTTAAMTVPAQAAQRTELGVGAYPRVIRLEHAPFRRGRIVASVNSWDGSGAFARIYESTDEGASFRQIGEVRDPEGVRGECCGSIYELPRRVGRLRAGTLLWAASYGQNGGADRRMSIRVWSSSDGGRSWSFLSEAVRSHNHGGVFEPEFTVDSGGTLWMHYADETEAPRHSQVLNRIASTDGVTWSDKQSTVAISPDRVRPGMPIVRQLPDGRYYFGYEICNYGTRYCDPYFKISSDGADYGDPADPGTRVVTASGNYFQHAQTVTVFPGGPNGVRLLMVGQIYTDSVGRSLPSNGQVLLANDNFGEGNWYELPAPVHVPGAYNNFCPNYSSSLLPVDSGRNVLELTADYDGGVCKIYFGKGPAS
;
A
#
# COMPACT_ATOMS: atom_id res chain seq x y z
N MET A 1 -59.95 -65.87 -9.96
CA MET A 1 -59.14 -65.14 -8.97
C MET A 1 -57.67 -65.21 -9.37
N ARG A 2 -57.13 -64.16 -10.01
CA ARG A 2 -55.68 -64.02 -10.28
C ARG A 2 -55.28 -62.63 -9.81
N ARG A 3 -54.45 -62.57 -8.76
CA ARG A 3 -53.90 -61.33 -8.19
C ARG A 3 -52.72 -60.88 -9.05
N ILE A 4 -52.77 -59.66 -9.56
CA ILE A 4 -51.65 -58.96 -10.20
C ILE A 4 -51.00 -58.11 -9.11
N ALA A 5 -49.73 -58.38 -8.79
CA ALA A 5 -48.93 -57.53 -7.92
C ALA A 5 -48.14 -56.56 -8.81
N ALA A 6 -48.42 -55.26 -8.69
CA ALA A 6 -47.68 -54.20 -9.35
C ALA A 6 -46.43 -53.87 -8.53
N LEU A 7 -45.26 -53.98 -9.16
CA LEU A 7 -43.97 -53.58 -8.59
C LEU A 7 -43.74 -52.10 -8.92
N MET A 8 -43.82 -51.21 -7.94
CA MET A 8 -43.40 -49.81 -8.10
C MET A 8 -41.88 -49.73 -8.00
N LEU A 9 -41.23 -49.27 -9.07
CA LEU A 9 -39.80 -48.98 -9.12
C LEU A 9 -39.60 -47.50 -8.76
N THR A 10 -39.12 -47.23 -7.54
CA THR A 10 -38.78 -45.88 -7.08
C THR A 10 -37.43 -45.47 -7.67
N LEU A 11 -37.44 -44.49 -8.58
CA LEU A 11 -36.23 -43.94 -9.19
C LEU A 11 -35.58 -42.94 -8.21
N LEU A 12 -34.47 -43.32 -7.56
CA LEU A 12 -33.64 -42.37 -6.82
C LEU A 12 -32.90 -41.47 -7.82
N VAL A 13 -33.26 -40.19 -7.86
CA VAL A 13 -32.47 -39.16 -8.55
C VAL A 13 -31.35 -38.72 -7.61
N THR A 14 -30.13 -39.19 -7.87
CA THR A 14 -28.92 -38.69 -7.22
C THR A 14 -28.53 -37.35 -7.86
N THR A 15 -28.79 -36.25 -7.17
CA THR A 15 -28.22 -34.94 -7.52
C THR A 15 -26.72 -34.98 -7.22
N ALA A 16 -25.91 -35.25 -8.24
CA ALA A 16 -24.47 -35.02 -8.17
C ALA A 16 -24.23 -33.52 -8.03
N ALA A 17 -23.82 -33.08 -6.84
CA ALA A 17 -23.30 -31.74 -6.65
C ALA A 17 -22.05 -31.59 -7.52
N MET A 18 -22.14 -30.78 -8.58
CA MET A 18 -20.96 -30.39 -9.34
C MET A 18 -20.09 -29.51 -8.44
N THR A 19 -19.07 -30.11 -7.83
CA THR A 19 -17.99 -29.34 -7.22
C THR A 19 -17.25 -28.64 -8.34
N VAL A 20 -17.53 -27.35 -8.54
CA VAL A 20 -16.65 -26.49 -9.33
C VAL A 20 -15.28 -26.59 -8.66
N PRO A 21 -14.23 -27.06 -9.37
CA PRO A 21 -12.90 -27.09 -8.78
C PRO A 21 -12.58 -25.66 -8.36
N ALA A 22 -12.24 -25.45 -7.09
CA ALA A 22 -11.72 -24.19 -6.61
C ALA A 22 -10.52 -23.86 -7.49
N GLN A 23 -10.70 -22.87 -8.37
CA GLN A 23 -9.64 -22.39 -9.24
C GLN A 23 -8.59 -21.82 -8.29
N ALA A 24 -7.46 -22.51 -8.13
CA ALA A 24 -6.38 -22.03 -7.28
C ALA A 24 -6.09 -20.59 -7.67
N ALA A 25 -6.08 -19.68 -6.68
CA ALA A 25 -5.78 -18.27 -6.89
C ALA A 25 -4.50 -18.16 -7.72
N GLN A 26 -4.64 -17.74 -8.99
CA GLN A 26 -3.54 -17.80 -9.94
C GLN A 26 -2.60 -16.61 -9.68
N ARG A 27 -1.69 -16.78 -8.72
CA ARG A 27 -0.64 -15.79 -8.48
C ARG A 27 0.35 -15.82 -9.64
N THR A 28 0.54 -14.69 -10.30
CA THR A 28 1.47 -14.54 -11.44
C THR A 28 2.70 -13.79 -10.97
N GLU A 29 3.90 -14.30 -11.29
CA GLU A 29 5.15 -13.63 -10.94
C GLU A 29 5.32 -12.33 -11.77
N LEU A 30 5.63 -11.22 -11.10
CA LEU A 30 5.99 -9.94 -11.73
C LEU A 30 7.51 -9.77 -11.85
N GLY A 31 8.25 -10.20 -10.83
CA GLY A 31 9.71 -10.17 -10.81
C GLY A 31 10.31 -10.11 -9.40
N VAL A 32 11.65 -10.13 -9.34
CA VAL A 32 12.40 -10.04 -8.08
C VAL A 32 12.30 -8.64 -7.48
N GLY A 33 11.95 -8.58 -6.20
CA GLY A 33 11.84 -7.32 -5.47
C GLY A 33 10.89 -7.41 -4.28
N ALA A 34 10.67 -6.27 -3.63
CA ALA A 34 9.79 -6.11 -2.48
C ALA A 34 9.03 -4.78 -2.59
N TYR A 35 8.13 -4.54 -1.63
CA TYR A 35 7.48 -3.24 -1.41
C TYR A 35 6.78 -2.67 -2.67
N PRO A 36 5.84 -3.41 -3.27
CA PRO A 36 5.22 -2.96 -4.51
C PRO A 36 4.30 -1.75 -4.28
N ARG A 37 4.18 -0.90 -5.30
CA ARG A 37 3.12 0.11 -5.40
C ARG A 37 2.48 0.04 -6.77
N VAL A 38 1.16 0.24 -6.83
CA VAL A 38 0.42 0.23 -8.09
C VAL A 38 -0.55 1.40 -8.14
N ILE A 39 -0.60 2.09 -9.28
CA ILE A 39 -1.50 3.21 -9.54
C ILE A 39 -2.14 3.06 -10.92
N ARG A 40 -3.33 3.66 -11.08
CA ARG A 40 -3.92 3.89 -12.39
C ARG A 40 -3.63 5.32 -12.82
N LEU A 41 -3.20 5.51 -14.06
CA LEU A 41 -2.99 6.83 -14.63
C LEU A 41 -4.34 7.46 -14.97
N GLU A 42 -4.65 8.58 -14.34
CA GLU A 42 -5.89 9.33 -14.54
C GLU A 42 -5.62 10.68 -15.20
N HIS A 43 -4.41 11.22 -15.13
CA HIS A 43 -4.11 12.59 -15.56
C HIS A 43 -3.15 12.68 -16.74
N ALA A 44 -2.49 11.58 -17.12
CA ALA A 44 -1.62 11.48 -18.29
C ALA A 44 -2.42 11.55 -19.62
N PRO A 45 -2.26 12.59 -20.47
CA PRO A 45 -3.12 12.82 -21.64
C PRO A 45 -3.20 11.66 -22.64
N PHE A 46 -2.10 10.93 -22.85
CA PHE A 46 -2.01 9.84 -23.85
C PHE A 46 -1.99 8.44 -23.23
N ARG A 47 -2.09 8.34 -21.90
CA ARG A 47 -1.94 7.08 -21.16
C ARG A 47 -2.97 6.91 -20.04
N ARG A 48 -4.03 7.72 -20.05
CA ARG A 48 -5.17 7.57 -19.13
C ARG A 48 -5.70 6.13 -19.17
N GLY A 49 -5.96 5.57 -18.00
CA GLY A 49 -6.43 4.20 -17.80
C GLY A 49 -5.32 3.15 -17.71
N ARG A 50 -4.08 3.45 -18.14
CA ARG A 50 -2.95 2.53 -17.96
C ARG A 50 -2.68 2.30 -16.47
N ILE A 51 -2.26 1.09 -16.13
CA ILE A 51 -1.85 0.75 -14.78
C ILE A 51 -0.33 0.73 -14.74
N VAL A 52 0.27 1.42 -13.77
CA VAL A 52 1.71 1.44 -13.55
C VAL A 52 2.01 0.83 -12.19
N ALA A 53 2.95 -0.09 -12.15
CA ALA A 53 3.46 -0.67 -10.91
C ALA A 53 4.95 -0.37 -10.76
N SER A 54 5.37 -0.12 -9.53
CA SER A 54 6.77 0.03 -9.15
C SER A 54 7.15 -1.01 -8.11
N VAL A 55 8.37 -1.53 -8.23
CA VAL A 55 8.92 -2.54 -7.32
C VAL A 55 10.31 -2.09 -6.89
N ASN A 56 10.56 -2.06 -5.57
CA ASN A 56 11.91 -1.91 -5.05
C ASN A 56 12.70 -3.19 -5.37
N SER A 57 13.75 -3.07 -6.14
CA SER A 57 14.57 -4.14 -6.69
C SER A 57 16.05 -3.92 -6.38
N TRP A 58 16.88 -4.91 -6.66
CA TRP A 58 18.32 -4.84 -6.44
C TRP A 58 19.07 -5.70 -7.45
N ASP A 59 20.29 -5.28 -7.76
CA ASP A 59 21.26 -6.04 -8.54
C ASP A 59 22.69 -5.79 -8.02
N GLY A 60 23.71 -6.28 -8.73
CA GLY A 60 25.12 -6.09 -8.34
C GLY A 60 25.59 -4.63 -8.30
N SER A 61 24.82 -3.70 -8.86
CA SER A 61 25.10 -2.26 -8.88
C SER A 61 24.31 -1.48 -7.82
N GLY A 62 23.59 -2.16 -6.92
CA GLY A 62 22.81 -1.55 -5.84
C GLY A 62 21.31 -1.69 -6.00
N ALA A 63 20.57 -1.01 -5.12
CA ALA A 63 19.12 -0.98 -5.15
C ALA A 63 18.58 0.04 -6.16
N PHE A 64 17.42 -0.25 -6.73
CA PHE A 64 16.76 0.55 -7.76
C PHE A 64 15.27 0.23 -7.84
N ALA A 65 14.49 1.06 -8.53
CA ALA A 65 13.08 0.78 -8.79
C ALA A 65 12.86 0.21 -10.19
N ARG A 66 12.14 -0.90 -10.33
CA ARG A 66 11.61 -1.37 -11.62
C ARG A 66 10.21 -0.83 -11.83
N ILE A 67 9.93 -0.33 -13.04
CA ILE A 67 8.63 0.21 -13.41
C ILE A 67 7.98 -0.68 -14.48
N TYR A 68 6.76 -1.11 -14.21
CA TYR A 68 5.94 -1.97 -15.04
C TYR A 68 4.67 -1.26 -15.49
N GLU A 69 4.14 -1.65 -16.66
CA GLU A 69 2.88 -1.16 -17.21
C GLU A 69 1.96 -2.35 -17.54
N SER A 70 0.70 -2.24 -17.15
CA SER A 70 -0.39 -3.06 -17.66
C SER A 70 -1.30 -2.21 -18.56
N THR A 71 -1.70 -2.82 -19.68
CA THR A 71 -2.61 -2.24 -20.68
C THR A 71 -3.96 -2.95 -20.73
N ASP A 72 -4.17 -3.93 -19.85
CA ASP A 72 -5.22 -4.95 -19.94
C ASP A 72 -5.86 -5.22 -18.56
N GLU A 73 -6.09 -4.15 -17.78
CA GLU A 73 -6.75 -4.23 -16.46
C GLU A 73 -6.06 -5.20 -15.48
N GLY A 74 -4.72 -5.19 -15.48
CA GLY A 74 -3.90 -5.97 -14.56
C GLY A 74 -3.77 -7.46 -14.91
N ALA A 75 -4.18 -7.87 -16.12
CA ALA A 75 -4.04 -9.25 -16.58
C ALA A 75 -2.58 -9.60 -16.92
N SER A 76 -1.82 -8.65 -17.45
CA SER A 76 -0.38 -8.81 -17.69
C SER A 76 0.38 -7.51 -17.48
N PHE A 77 1.67 -7.63 -17.18
CA PHE A 77 2.58 -6.51 -16.98
C PHE A 77 3.83 -6.66 -17.83
N ARG A 78 4.35 -5.54 -18.33
CA ARG A 78 5.66 -5.45 -18.97
C ARG A 78 6.51 -4.40 -18.30
N GLN A 79 7.80 -4.64 -18.16
CA GLN A 79 8.72 -3.61 -17.68
C GLN A 79 8.84 -2.50 -18.75
N ILE A 80 8.72 -1.23 -18.33
CA ILE A 80 8.77 -0.06 -19.21
C ILE A 80 9.89 0.92 -18.86
N GLY A 81 10.46 0.82 -17.66
CA GLY A 81 11.51 1.72 -17.20
C GLY A 81 12.08 1.29 -15.85
N GLU A 82 13.05 2.07 -15.37
CA GLU A 82 13.66 1.90 -14.05
C GLU A 82 14.13 3.26 -13.51
N VAL A 83 14.25 3.35 -12.19
CA VAL A 83 14.84 4.52 -11.50
C VAL A 83 16.10 4.05 -10.78
N ARG A 84 17.26 4.57 -11.20
CA ARG A 84 18.55 4.31 -10.56
C ARG A 84 19.07 5.58 -9.93
N ASP A 85 18.94 5.67 -8.62
CA ASP A 85 19.58 6.74 -7.86
C ASP A 85 21.03 6.37 -7.52
N PRO A 86 22.00 7.28 -7.68
CA PRO A 86 23.39 7.02 -7.29
C PRO A 86 23.58 6.58 -5.83
N GLU A 87 22.70 7.01 -4.91
CA GLU A 87 22.75 6.58 -3.51
C GLU A 87 22.19 5.15 -3.29
N GLY A 88 21.61 4.51 -4.31
CA GLY A 88 21.10 3.14 -4.26
C GLY A 88 22.16 2.10 -3.90
N VAL A 89 23.44 2.37 -4.19
CA VAL A 89 24.58 1.54 -3.74
C VAL A 89 24.74 1.50 -2.22
N ARG A 90 24.20 2.49 -1.51
CA ARG A 90 24.20 2.61 -0.05
C ARG A 90 22.88 2.15 0.56
N GLY A 91 22.09 1.37 -0.19
CA GLY A 91 20.82 0.83 0.25
C GLY A 91 19.65 1.78 -0.03
N GLU A 92 18.52 1.16 -0.34
CA GLU A 92 17.24 1.80 -0.58
C GLU A 92 16.21 1.10 0.30
N CYS A 93 15.27 1.87 0.84
CA CYS A 93 14.03 1.33 1.35
C CYS A 93 12.86 2.10 0.75
N CYS A 94 11.88 1.27 0.40
CA CYS A 94 10.47 1.59 0.48
C CYS A 94 10.10 2.81 -0.34
N GLY A 95 9.75 2.58 -1.61
CA GLY A 95 9.39 3.66 -2.51
C GLY A 95 7.88 3.85 -2.67
N SER A 96 7.52 5.03 -3.18
CA SER A 96 6.16 5.36 -3.58
C SER A 96 6.13 5.99 -4.96
N ILE A 97 5.09 5.68 -5.72
CA ILE A 97 4.81 6.24 -7.04
C ILE A 97 3.50 7.03 -6.97
N TYR A 98 3.51 8.24 -7.52
CA TYR A 98 2.38 9.15 -7.49
C TYR A 98 2.21 9.86 -8.84
N GLU A 99 0.99 9.96 -9.33
CA GLU A 99 0.68 10.80 -10.49
C GLU A 99 0.14 12.15 -10.01
N LEU A 100 0.73 13.25 -10.47
CA LEU A 100 0.23 14.58 -10.14
C LEU A 100 -1.17 14.80 -10.74
N PRO A 101 -2.21 15.06 -9.93
CA PRO A 101 -3.57 15.30 -10.43
C PRO A 101 -3.73 16.66 -11.11
N ARG A 102 -2.82 17.59 -10.80
CA ARG A 102 -2.79 18.96 -11.30
C ARG A 102 -1.35 19.43 -11.45
N ARG A 103 -1.18 20.61 -12.04
CA ARG A 103 0.13 21.26 -12.13
C ARG A 103 0.65 21.63 -10.72
N VAL A 104 1.92 21.34 -10.46
CA VAL A 104 2.69 21.81 -9.30
C VAL A 104 3.96 22.47 -9.84
N GLY A 105 4.07 23.80 -9.72
CA GLY A 105 5.10 24.59 -10.37
C GLY A 105 5.25 24.28 -11.87
N ARG A 106 6.42 23.76 -12.26
CA ARG A 106 6.72 23.38 -13.65
C ARG A 106 6.24 21.98 -14.02
N LEU A 107 5.91 21.14 -13.04
CA LEU A 107 5.44 19.76 -13.23
C LEU A 107 3.98 19.82 -13.70
N ARG A 108 3.67 19.13 -14.80
CA ARG A 108 2.32 19.15 -15.38
C ARG A 108 1.45 18.10 -14.67
N ALA A 109 0.13 18.25 -14.77
CA ALA A 109 -0.77 17.15 -14.45
C ALA A 109 -0.38 15.91 -15.28
N GLY A 110 -0.42 14.73 -14.68
CA GLY A 110 0.04 13.49 -15.29
C GLY A 110 1.56 13.24 -15.23
N THR A 111 2.34 14.16 -14.67
CA THR A 111 3.74 13.86 -14.31
C THR A 111 3.74 12.82 -13.19
N LEU A 112 4.51 11.75 -13.38
CA LEU A 112 4.76 10.77 -12.33
C LEU A 112 5.91 11.23 -11.45
N LEU A 113 5.75 11.02 -10.15
CA LEU A 113 6.79 11.13 -9.14
C LEU A 113 7.12 9.73 -8.64
N TRP A 114 8.40 9.44 -8.48
CA TRP A 114 8.92 8.33 -7.71
C TRP A 114 9.75 8.90 -6.58
N ALA A 115 9.54 8.46 -5.36
CA ALA A 115 10.43 8.74 -4.26
C ALA A 115 10.73 7.49 -3.47
N ALA A 116 11.96 7.40 -2.96
CA ALA A 116 12.37 6.34 -2.06
C ALA A 116 13.40 6.88 -1.06
N SER A 117 13.64 6.08 -0.04
CA SER A 117 14.58 6.38 1.04
C SER A 117 15.94 5.77 0.72
N TYR A 118 17.00 6.56 0.75
CA TYR A 118 18.35 6.15 0.34
C TYR A 118 19.36 6.31 1.47
N GLY A 119 20.43 5.52 1.43
CA GLY A 119 21.53 5.58 2.40
C GLY A 119 21.34 4.70 3.64
N GLN A 120 20.39 3.76 3.61
CA GLN A 120 20.04 2.88 4.74
C GLN A 120 21.24 2.06 5.24
N ASN A 121 22.12 1.63 4.35
CA ASN A 121 23.32 0.83 4.63
C ASN A 121 24.56 1.71 4.85
N GLY A 122 24.39 2.99 5.18
CA GLY A 122 25.49 3.93 5.41
C GLY A 122 26.34 3.69 6.66
N GLY A 123 26.02 2.68 7.48
CA GLY A 123 26.79 2.33 8.67
C GLY A 123 26.88 3.46 9.69
N ALA A 124 28.07 3.69 10.24
CA ALA A 124 28.32 4.77 11.20
C ALA A 124 28.07 6.16 10.60
N ASP A 125 28.31 6.37 9.30
CA ASP A 125 28.11 7.67 8.62
C ASP A 125 26.72 7.79 7.97
N ARG A 126 25.75 7.00 8.42
CA ARG A 126 24.40 6.99 7.88
C ARG A 126 23.76 8.38 7.98
N ARG A 127 23.40 8.93 6.82
CA ARG A 127 22.62 10.15 6.62
C ARG A 127 21.55 9.85 5.59
N MET A 128 20.47 9.19 6.04
CA MET A 128 19.41 8.81 5.12
C MET A 128 18.75 10.03 4.49
N SER A 129 18.29 9.88 3.26
CA SER A 129 17.59 10.93 2.53
C SER A 129 16.39 10.36 1.78
N ILE A 130 15.38 11.20 1.56
CA ILE A 130 14.27 10.89 0.65
C ILE A 130 14.52 11.68 -0.63
N ARG A 131 14.65 10.96 -1.74
CA ARG A 131 15.03 11.52 -3.04
C ARG A 131 13.92 11.30 -4.04
N VAL A 132 13.60 12.34 -4.81
CA VAL A 132 12.44 12.41 -5.70
C VAL A 132 12.92 12.45 -7.14
N TRP A 133 12.31 11.61 -7.97
CA TRP A 133 12.49 11.52 -9.41
C TRP A 133 11.16 11.81 -10.10
N SER A 134 11.20 12.34 -11.32
CA SER A 134 10.00 12.63 -12.09
C SER A 134 10.05 12.03 -13.49
N SER A 135 8.88 11.69 -14.03
CA SER A 135 8.69 11.19 -15.39
C SER A 135 7.50 11.89 -16.05
N SER A 136 7.71 12.37 -17.28
CA SER A 136 6.67 12.98 -18.11
C SER A 136 6.15 12.07 -19.23
N ASP A 137 6.66 10.83 -19.31
CA ASP A 137 6.35 9.88 -20.40
C ASP A 137 5.69 8.58 -19.89
N GLY A 138 5.05 8.67 -18.73
CA GLY A 138 4.35 7.56 -18.10
C GLY A 138 5.29 6.47 -17.59
N GLY A 139 6.45 6.86 -17.05
CA GLY A 139 7.37 5.99 -16.32
C GLY A 139 8.44 5.30 -17.17
N ARG A 140 8.66 5.74 -18.42
CA ARG A 140 9.67 5.14 -19.32
C ARG A 140 11.05 5.75 -19.13
N SER A 141 11.10 7.07 -18.93
CA SER A 141 12.31 7.78 -18.56
C SER A 141 12.09 8.61 -17.30
N TRP A 142 13.15 8.75 -16.51
CA TRP A 142 13.13 9.40 -15.21
C TRP A 142 14.28 10.40 -15.10
N SER A 143 14.01 11.53 -14.46
CA SER A 143 15.00 12.55 -14.15
C SER A 143 14.95 12.90 -12.67
N PHE A 144 16.11 13.00 -12.05
CA PHE A 144 16.22 13.44 -10.66
C PHE A 144 15.58 14.82 -10.53
N LEU A 145 14.70 14.98 -9.55
CA LEU A 145 13.95 16.20 -9.32
C LEU A 145 14.53 16.97 -8.13
N SER A 146 14.60 16.33 -6.96
CA SER A 146 15.11 16.96 -5.75
C SER A 146 15.42 15.94 -4.66
N GLU A 147 16.23 16.35 -3.68
CA GLU A 147 16.27 15.69 -2.38
C GLU A 147 15.33 16.43 -1.43
N ALA A 148 14.28 15.75 -0.98
CA ALA A 148 13.21 16.38 -0.21
C ALA A 148 13.52 16.43 1.29
N VAL A 149 14.16 15.39 1.81
CA VAL A 149 14.55 15.29 3.22
C VAL A 149 15.94 14.70 3.31
N ARG A 150 16.76 15.21 4.23
CA ARG A 150 17.99 14.56 4.70
C ARG A 150 17.98 14.51 6.22
N SER A 151 18.24 13.33 6.75
CA SER A 151 18.45 13.15 8.18
C SER A 151 19.63 13.98 8.66
N HIS A 152 19.40 14.82 9.68
CA HIS A 152 20.43 15.65 10.29
C HIS A 152 21.30 14.84 11.29
N ASN A 153 20.88 13.61 11.61
CA ASN A 153 21.58 12.69 12.50
C ASN A 153 21.65 11.28 11.86
N HIS A 154 21.71 10.22 12.67
CA HIS A 154 21.81 8.84 12.17
C HIS A 154 20.45 8.13 12.08
N GLY A 155 19.37 8.79 12.52
CA GLY A 155 18.01 8.28 12.42
C GLY A 155 17.57 8.13 10.97
N GLY A 156 16.74 7.13 10.68
CA GLY A 156 16.17 6.96 9.36
C GLY A 156 15.04 7.94 9.06
N VAL A 157 14.86 8.16 7.76
CA VAL A 157 13.68 8.79 7.18
C VAL A 157 13.17 7.82 6.12
N PHE A 158 11.90 7.45 6.18
CA PHE A 158 11.38 6.29 5.46
C PHE A 158 10.03 6.56 4.81
N GLU A 159 9.70 5.74 3.82
CA GLU A 159 8.32 5.52 3.35
C GLU A 159 7.62 6.81 2.90
N PRO A 160 8.18 7.51 1.89
CA PRO A 160 7.55 8.70 1.36
C PRO A 160 6.16 8.37 0.80
N GLU A 161 5.18 9.23 1.07
CA GLU A 161 3.84 9.17 0.51
C GLU A 161 3.40 10.57 0.07
N PHE A 162 2.95 10.68 -1.17
CA PHE A 162 2.54 11.97 -1.74
C PHE A 162 1.03 12.17 -1.72
N THR A 163 0.63 13.41 -1.53
CA THR A 163 -0.74 13.87 -1.79
C THR A 163 -0.73 15.31 -2.27
N VAL A 164 -1.73 15.70 -3.07
CA VAL A 164 -2.02 17.10 -3.33
C VAL A 164 -3.26 17.46 -2.53
N ASP A 165 -3.13 18.47 -1.67
CA ASP A 165 -4.24 18.94 -0.82
C ASP A 165 -5.31 19.67 -1.66
N SER A 166 -6.43 19.98 -1.01
CA SER A 166 -7.53 20.72 -1.63
C SER A 166 -7.14 22.12 -2.14
N GLY A 167 -6.09 22.73 -1.56
CA GLY A 167 -5.50 24.00 -1.99
C GLY A 167 -4.60 23.88 -3.23
N GLY A 168 -4.13 22.68 -3.56
CA GLY A 168 -3.20 22.40 -4.65
C GLY A 168 -1.72 22.37 -4.25
N THR A 169 -1.42 22.32 -2.95
CA THR A 169 -0.06 22.13 -2.44
C THR A 169 0.32 20.65 -2.51
N LEU A 170 1.53 20.34 -2.98
CA LEU A 170 2.08 19.00 -2.91
C LEU A 170 2.64 18.76 -1.51
N TRP A 171 2.19 17.70 -0.85
CA TRP A 171 2.70 17.24 0.42
C TRP A 171 3.42 15.91 0.25
N MET A 172 4.53 15.74 0.97
CA MET A 172 5.18 14.46 1.16
C MET A 172 5.15 14.11 2.65
N HIS A 173 4.49 13.02 2.98
CA HIS A 173 4.46 12.39 4.30
C HIS A 173 5.56 11.34 4.39
N TYR A 174 6.13 11.13 5.58
CA TYR A 174 7.18 10.14 5.79
C TYR A 174 7.32 9.77 7.27
N ALA A 175 7.88 8.59 7.54
CA ALA A 175 8.28 8.17 8.88
C ALA A 175 9.68 8.70 9.21
N ASP A 176 9.86 9.19 10.44
CA ASP A 176 11.04 9.97 10.85
C ASP A 176 11.55 9.55 12.22
N GLU A 177 12.78 9.04 12.28
CA GLU A 177 13.48 8.66 13.52
C GLU A 177 14.44 9.75 14.02
N THR A 178 14.50 10.90 13.35
CA THR A 178 15.49 11.95 13.67
C THR A 178 15.16 12.71 14.96
N GLU A 179 14.01 12.44 15.58
CA GLU A 179 13.57 13.02 16.85
C GLU A 179 14.04 12.24 18.10
N ALA A 180 14.88 11.22 17.91
CA ALA A 180 15.46 10.47 19.03
C ALA A 180 16.34 11.37 19.94
N PRO A 181 16.32 11.19 21.28
CA PRO A 181 15.62 10.13 22.02
C PRO A 181 14.19 10.48 22.43
N ARG A 182 13.65 11.66 22.06
CA ARG A 182 12.31 12.10 22.49
C ARG A 182 11.21 11.19 21.93
N HIS A 183 11.36 10.78 20.67
CA HIS A 183 10.52 9.76 20.02
C HIS A 183 11.42 8.83 19.24
N SER A 184 11.14 7.52 19.27
CA SER A 184 11.86 6.54 18.47
C SER A 184 11.45 6.58 16.99
N GLN A 185 10.22 6.99 16.68
CA GLN A 185 9.74 7.32 15.34
C GLN A 185 8.52 8.24 15.44
N VAL A 186 8.34 9.13 14.47
CA VAL A 186 7.15 9.98 14.30
C VAL A 186 6.73 9.99 12.82
N LEU A 187 5.52 10.44 12.52
CA LEU A 187 5.11 10.77 11.15
C LEU A 187 5.17 12.28 10.95
N ASN A 188 5.96 12.69 9.97
CA ASN A 188 6.13 14.08 9.59
C ASN A 188 5.71 14.28 8.13
N ARG A 189 5.56 15.54 7.74
CA ARG A 189 5.30 15.95 6.36
C ARG A 189 5.99 17.27 6.03
N ILE A 190 6.20 17.48 4.75
CA ILE A 190 6.73 18.72 4.17
C ILE A 190 5.92 19.10 2.94
N ALA A 191 5.75 20.41 2.73
CA ALA A 191 5.01 20.97 1.61
C ALA A 191 5.95 21.45 0.49
N SER A 192 5.47 21.41 -0.73
CA SER A 192 6.11 22.02 -1.89
C SER A 192 5.07 22.58 -2.85
N THR A 193 5.42 23.69 -3.49
CA THR A 193 4.61 24.31 -4.56
C THR A 193 5.23 24.16 -5.94
N ASP A 194 6.46 23.63 -6.03
CA ASP A 194 7.22 23.43 -7.26
C ASP A 194 7.78 22.01 -7.44
N GLY A 195 7.66 21.16 -6.41
CA GLY A 195 8.20 19.80 -6.34
C GLY A 195 9.71 19.73 -6.10
N VAL A 196 10.37 20.87 -5.87
CA VAL A 196 11.83 20.98 -5.76
C VAL A 196 12.25 21.63 -4.44
N THR A 197 11.56 22.70 -4.05
CA THR A 197 11.77 23.42 -2.81
C THR A 197 10.76 22.94 -1.78
N TRP A 198 11.23 22.61 -0.58
CA TRP A 198 10.41 22.00 0.46
C TRP A 198 10.36 22.89 1.71
N SER A 199 9.20 22.93 2.35
CA SER A 199 8.99 23.66 3.60
C SER A 199 9.76 23.05 4.77
N ASP A 200 9.74 23.76 5.89
CA ASP A 200 10.05 23.15 7.18
C ASP A 200 9.11 21.97 7.49
N LYS A 201 9.65 21.04 8.27
CA LYS A 201 8.99 19.83 8.73
C LYS A 201 7.80 20.13 9.64
N GLN A 202 6.68 19.43 9.41
CA GLN A 202 5.49 19.50 10.25
C GLN A 202 5.11 18.11 10.78
N SER A 203 4.83 17.99 12.08
CA SER A 203 4.43 16.72 12.68
C SER A 203 2.96 16.41 12.45
N THR A 204 2.70 15.17 12.03
CA THR A 204 1.35 14.64 11.77
C THR A 204 0.95 13.63 12.86
N VAL A 205 1.89 12.79 13.32
CA VAL A 205 1.69 11.87 14.45
C VAL A 205 2.99 11.77 15.26
N ALA A 206 2.94 12.13 16.53
CA ALA A 206 4.05 12.09 17.47
C ALA A 206 3.55 11.67 18.86
N ILE A 207 3.55 10.36 19.11
CA ILE A 207 2.94 9.76 20.31
C ILE A 207 4.02 9.42 21.33
N SER A 208 3.71 9.66 22.61
CA SER A 208 4.53 9.23 23.75
C SER A 208 4.02 7.90 24.34
N PRO A 209 4.86 7.13 25.06
CA PRO A 209 6.29 7.35 25.34
C PRO A 209 7.19 7.13 24.12
N ASP A 210 8.49 7.39 24.29
CA ASP A 210 9.53 7.35 23.24
C ASP A 210 9.50 6.07 22.38
N ARG A 211 9.23 4.91 22.99
CA ARG A 211 9.22 3.60 22.30
C ARG A 211 8.12 3.42 21.25
N VAL A 212 7.07 4.26 21.26
CA VAL A 212 5.95 4.17 20.30
C VAL A 212 6.45 4.57 18.93
N ARG A 213 6.07 3.80 17.90
CA ARG A 213 6.56 3.99 16.53
C ARG A 213 5.41 4.01 15.52
N PRO A 214 4.75 5.17 15.33
CA PRO A 214 3.87 5.37 14.18
C PRO A 214 4.70 5.36 12.88
N GLY A 215 4.21 4.70 11.84
CA GLY A 215 4.98 4.48 10.59
C GLY A 215 4.09 4.19 9.37
N MET A 216 4.71 4.04 8.21
CA MET A 216 4.08 3.60 6.96
C MET A 216 2.86 4.45 6.56
N PRO A 217 3.03 5.78 6.38
CA PRO A 217 1.93 6.66 6.04
C PRO A 217 1.35 6.33 4.66
N ILE A 218 0.02 6.31 4.56
CA ILE A 218 -0.73 6.16 3.30
C ILE A 218 -1.83 7.22 3.26
N VAL A 219 -1.92 7.98 2.17
CA VAL A 219 -2.94 9.02 2.00
C VAL A 219 -3.84 8.71 0.81
N ARG A 220 -5.15 8.72 1.00
CA ARG A 220 -6.13 8.57 -0.09
C ARG A 220 -7.17 9.67 -0.01
N GLN A 221 -7.46 10.32 -1.13
CA GLN A 221 -8.61 11.20 -1.23
C GLN A 221 -9.89 10.35 -1.29
N LEU A 222 -10.87 10.70 -0.47
CA LEU A 222 -12.18 10.04 -0.39
C LEU A 222 -13.13 10.67 -1.42
N PRO A 223 -14.20 9.95 -1.83
CA PRO A 223 -15.16 10.45 -2.83
C PRO A 223 -15.88 11.75 -2.44
N ASP A 224 -15.94 12.07 -1.15
CA ASP A 224 -16.54 13.30 -0.62
C ASP A 224 -15.53 14.47 -0.49
N GLY A 225 -14.30 14.29 -0.99
CA GLY A 225 -13.25 15.30 -0.99
C GLY A 225 -12.38 15.33 0.27
N ARG A 226 -12.73 14.59 1.33
CA ARG A 226 -11.89 14.41 2.52
C ARG A 226 -10.68 13.53 2.21
N TYR A 227 -9.75 13.43 3.13
CA TYR A 227 -8.52 12.65 2.99
C TYR A 227 -8.40 11.63 4.12
N TYR A 228 -8.31 10.36 3.76
CA TYR A 228 -7.98 9.27 4.66
C TYR A 228 -6.45 9.20 4.80
N PHE A 229 -5.94 9.34 6.02
CA PHE A 229 -4.53 9.18 6.35
C PHE A 229 -4.35 7.97 7.26
N GLY A 230 -3.92 6.86 6.67
CA GLY A 230 -3.67 5.60 7.37
C GLY A 230 -2.20 5.42 7.72
N TYR A 231 -1.94 4.72 8.81
CA TYR A 231 -0.59 4.37 9.28
C TYR A 231 -0.66 3.19 10.24
N GLU A 232 0.49 2.58 10.53
CA GLU A 232 0.61 1.64 11.64
C GLU A 232 1.09 2.34 12.92
N ILE A 233 0.80 1.78 14.09
CA ILE A 233 1.42 2.19 15.36
C ILE A 233 2.01 0.97 16.08
N CYS A 234 3.34 0.89 16.12
CA CYS A 234 4.06 -0.14 16.85
C CYS A 234 4.35 0.25 18.31
N ASN A 235 4.47 -0.76 19.17
CA ASN A 235 4.80 -0.62 20.60
C ASN A 235 3.83 0.28 21.40
N TYR A 236 2.54 0.24 21.06
CA TYR A 236 1.52 1.09 21.67
C TYR A 236 0.73 0.34 22.75
N GLY A 237 1.22 0.40 23.99
CA GLY A 237 0.68 -0.42 25.07
C GLY A 237 0.99 -1.90 24.84
N THR A 238 -0.04 -2.75 24.76
CA THR A 238 0.08 -4.18 24.42
C THR A 238 -0.06 -4.45 22.92
N ARG A 239 -0.27 -3.42 22.10
CA ARG A 239 -0.51 -3.49 20.66
C ARG A 239 0.79 -3.40 19.86
N TYR A 240 0.81 -4.03 18.69
CA TYR A 240 2.03 -4.19 17.90
C TYR A 240 1.74 -4.00 16.41
N CYS A 241 1.99 -2.77 15.96
CA CYS A 241 1.90 -2.35 14.56
C CYS A 241 0.48 -2.46 13.98
N ASP A 242 -0.51 -2.19 14.83
CA ASP A 242 -1.91 -2.13 14.44
C ASP A 242 -2.17 -0.95 13.48
N PRO A 243 -3.10 -1.08 12.53
CA PRO A 243 -3.54 -0.01 11.66
C PRO A 243 -4.42 1.02 12.38
N TYR A 244 -4.12 2.30 12.13
CA TYR A 244 -4.90 3.45 12.54
C TYR A 244 -5.10 4.40 11.36
N PHE A 245 -6.05 5.33 11.50
CA PHE A 245 -6.22 6.42 10.56
C PHE A 245 -6.77 7.69 11.18
N LYS A 246 -6.57 8.80 10.47
CA LYS A 246 -7.26 10.08 10.68
C LYS A 246 -7.97 10.49 9.40
N ILE A 247 -9.03 11.26 9.53
CA ILE A 247 -9.71 11.92 8.41
C ILE A 247 -9.41 13.41 8.46
N SER A 248 -8.84 13.92 7.37
CA SER A 248 -8.64 15.35 7.16
C SER A 248 -9.71 15.91 6.22
N SER A 249 -10.19 17.12 6.49
CA SER A 249 -11.15 17.80 5.61
C SER A 249 -10.52 18.36 4.34
N ASP A 250 -9.21 18.64 4.36
CA ASP A 250 -8.53 19.40 3.31
C ASP A 250 -7.26 18.73 2.77
N GLY A 251 -6.77 17.68 3.43
CA GLY A 251 -5.50 17.00 3.12
C GLY A 251 -4.27 17.71 3.67
N ALA A 252 -4.45 18.88 4.28
CA ALA A 252 -3.41 19.78 4.78
C ALA A 252 -3.41 19.91 6.30
N ASP A 253 -4.43 19.45 7.03
CA ASP A 253 -4.43 19.36 8.50
C ASP A 253 -5.00 18.01 8.97
N TYR A 254 -4.29 17.32 9.86
CA TYR A 254 -4.70 16.03 10.44
C TYR A 254 -4.93 16.11 11.96
N GLY A 255 -5.04 17.32 12.51
CA GLY A 255 -5.34 17.55 13.93
C GLY A 255 -4.14 17.33 14.84
N ASP A 256 -4.42 17.07 16.12
CA ASP A 256 -3.39 16.93 17.17
C ASP A 256 -2.44 15.76 16.87
N PRO A 257 -1.11 16.00 16.74
CA PRO A 257 -0.13 14.94 16.55
C PRO A 257 -0.09 13.89 17.66
N ALA A 258 -0.52 14.22 18.89
CA ALA A 258 -0.56 13.27 20.00
C ALA A 258 -1.77 12.31 19.94
N ASP A 259 -2.80 12.65 19.16
CA ASP A 259 -3.96 11.79 18.96
C ASP A 259 -3.59 10.61 18.04
N PRO A 260 -3.76 9.35 18.48
CA PRO A 260 -3.52 8.17 17.63
C PRO A 260 -4.55 8.01 16.51
N GLY A 261 -5.68 8.70 16.53
CA GLY A 261 -6.77 8.52 15.57
C GLY A 261 -7.59 7.25 15.81
N THR A 262 -8.24 6.77 14.76
CA THR A 262 -9.17 5.64 14.82
C THR A 262 -8.47 4.33 14.47
N ARG A 263 -8.58 3.31 15.33
CA ARG A 263 -8.02 1.98 15.07
C ARG A 263 -8.88 1.20 14.07
N VAL A 264 -8.26 0.51 13.12
CA VAL A 264 -8.95 -0.41 12.20
C VAL A 264 -9.07 -1.79 12.83
N VAL A 265 -10.32 -2.25 13.01
CA VAL A 265 -10.65 -3.54 13.62
C VAL A 265 -11.93 -4.11 13.02
N THR A 266 -12.06 -5.43 13.06
CA THR A 266 -13.34 -6.10 12.80
C THR A 266 -14.23 -6.12 14.04
N ALA A 267 -15.49 -6.52 13.86
CA ALA A 267 -16.44 -6.70 14.96
C ALA A 267 -15.99 -7.77 15.99
N SER A 268 -15.20 -8.76 15.56
CA SER A 268 -14.58 -9.77 16.45
C SER A 268 -13.28 -9.30 17.09
N GLY A 269 -12.83 -8.07 16.78
CA GLY A 269 -11.58 -7.50 17.27
C GLY A 269 -10.34 -7.96 16.50
N ASN A 270 -10.49 -8.66 15.38
CA ASN A 270 -9.39 -9.05 14.51
C ASN A 270 -8.80 -7.80 13.82
N TYR A 271 -7.51 -7.84 13.52
CA TYR A 271 -6.78 -6.73 12.92
C TYR A 271 -5.50 -7.20 12.23
N PHE A 272 -4.98 -6.37 11.32
CA PHE A 272 -3.65 -6.58 10.75
C PHE A 272 -2.55 -6.07 11.68
N GLN A 273 -1.39 -6.72 11.66
CA GLN A 273 -0.14 -6.17 12.14
C GLN A 273 0.78 -5.94 10.94
N HIS A 274 1.53 -4.84 11.00
CA HIS A 274 2.56 -4.43 10.05
C HIS A 274 2.07 -4.05 8.65
N ALA A 275 2.67 -2.99 8.12
CA ALA A 275 2.73 -2.65 6.71
C ALA A 275 1.39 -2.60 5.99
N GLN A 276 0.42 -1.95 6.63
CA GLN A 276 -0.89 -1.74 6.04
C GLN A 276 -0.81 -0.85 4.80
N THR A 277 -1.59 -1.18 3.78
CA THR A 277 -1.98 -0.22 2.75
C THR A 277 -3.49 -0.21 2.59
N VAL A 278 -4.03 0.92 2.13
CA VAL A 278 -5.44 1.12 1.90
C VAL A 278 -5.68 1.72 0.51
N THR A 279 -6.78 1.34 -0.12
CA THR A 279 -7.20 1.85 -1.42
C THR A 279 -8.69 2.17 -1.41
N VAL A 280 -9.06 3.25 -2.09
CA VAL A 280 -10.45 3.66 -2.29
C VAL A 280 -10.97 3.01 -3.56
N PHE A 281 -12.07 2.28 -3.43
CA PHE A 281 -12.79 1.68 -4.54
C PHE A 281 -14.03 2.51 -4.86
N PRO A 282 -14.33 2.72 -6.16
CA PRO A 282 -15.60 3.29 -6.55
C PRO A 282 -16.72 2.28 -6.24
N GLY A 283 -17.84 2.78 -5.71
CA GLY A 283 -18.96 1.94 -5.30
C GLY A 283 -18.92 1.59 -3.82
N GLY A 284 -19.78 0.65 -3.41
CA GLY A 284 -20.12 0.40 -2.01
C GLY A 284 -21.48 1.04 -1.63
N PRO A 285 -22.18 0.53 -0.61
CA PRO A 285 -23.49 1.02 -0.17
C PRO A 285 -23.60 2.54 0.02
N ASN A 286 -22.52 3.19 0.47
CA ASN A 286 -22.48 4.64 0.69
C ASN A 286 -21.65 5.40 -0.37
N GLY A 287 -21.40 4.79 -1.53
CA GLY A 287 -20.59 5.38 -2.59
C GLY A 287 -19.08 5.37 -2.33
N VAL A 288 -18.65 4.69 -1.26
CA VAL A 288 -17.24 4.43 -0.93
C VAL A 288 -17.06 2.99 -0.47
N ARG A 289 -15.94 2.40 -0.85
CA ARG A 289 -15.39 1.19 -0.22
C ARG A 289 -13.89 1.38 -0.02
N LEU A 290 -13.43 1.25 1.21
CA LEU A 290 -12.02 1.16 1.53
C LEU A 290 -11.64 -0.30 1.62
N LEU A 291 -10.60 -0.71 0.87
CA LEU A 291 -9.98 -2.02 1.01
C LEU A 291 -8.58 -1.86 1.58
N MET A 292 -8.29 -2.62 2.63
CA MET A 292 -7.01 -2.66 3.33
C MET A 292 -6.39 -4.05 3.23
N VAL A 293 -5.08 -4.08 3.01
CA VAL A 293 -4.23 -5.26 3.19
C VAL A 293 -3.16 -4.92 4.22
N GLY A 294 -2.81 -5.88 5.07
CA GLY A 294 -1.66 -5.79 5.96
C GLY A 294 -0.91 -7.12 5.99
N GLN A 295 0.25 -7.14 6.63
CA GLN A 295 1.13 -8.30 6.53
C GLN A 295 0.59 -9.52 7.27
N ILE A 296 0.31 -9.36 8.56
CA ILE A 296 -0.08 -10.46 9.45
C ILE A 296 -1.50 -10.23 9.94
N TYR A 297 -2.43 -11.12 9.62
CA TYR A 297 -3.80 -11.04 10.12
C TYR A 297 -3.94 -11.79 11.46
N THR A 298 -4.44 -11.10 12.48
CA THR A 298 -4.42 -11.59 13.87
C THR A 298 -5.78 -11.52 14.56
N ASP A 299 -5.95 -12.34 15.60
CA ASP A 299 -7.06 -12.27 16.53
C ASP A 299 -6.94 -11.04 17.46
N SER A 300 -7.95 -10.83 18.31
CA SER A 300 -8.01 -9.68 19.25
C SER A 300 -6.85 -9.59 20.26
N VAL A 301 -6.05 -10.65 20.43
CA VAL A 301 -4.90 -10.68 21.34
C VAL A 301 -3.56 -10.79 20.59
N GLY A 302 -3.56 -10.64 19.26
CA GLY A 302 -2.36 -10.59 18.44
C GLY A 302 -1.79 -11.94 18.02
N ARG A 303 -2.58 -13.03 18.07
CA ARG A 303 -2.15 -14.31 17.48
C ARG A 303 -2.57 -14.38 16.03
N SER A 304 -1.65 -14.80 15.15
CA SER A 304 -1.95 -15.01 13.73
C SER A 304 -3.11 -15.98 13.55
N LEU A 305 -4.07 -15.60 12.71
CA LEU A 305 -5.22 -16.43 12.38
C LEU A 305 -4.87 -17.44 11.27
N PRO A 306 -5.60 -18.57 11.16
CA PRO A 306 -5.42 -19.51 10.04
C PRO A 306 -5.64 -18.88 8.66
N SER A 307 -6.40 -17.78 8.59
CA SER A 307 -6.66 -16.99 7.39
C SER A 307 -5.59 -15.93 7.10
N ASN A 308 -4.49 -15.90 7.86
CA ASN A 308 -3.35 -15.02 7.60
C ASN A 308 -2.89 -15.10 6.14
N GLY A 309 -2.55 -13.93 5.56
CA GLY A 309 -2.14 -13.79 4.16
C GLY A 309 -3.19 -14.17 3.11
N GLN A 310 -4.47 -14.27 3.48
CA GLN A 310 -5.57 -14.68 2.57
C GLN A 310 -6.79 -13.76 2.69
N VAL A 311 -6.66 -12.65 3.42
CA VAL A 311 -7.75 -11.75 3.79
C VAL A 311 -7.40 -10.32 3.42
N LEU A 312 -8.39 -9.58 2.95
CA LEU A 312 -8.45 -8.12 2.94
C LEU A 312 -9.48 -7.67 3.98
N LEU A 313 -9.33 -6.46 4.49
CA LEU A 313 -10.36 -5.81 5.28
C LEU A 313 -11.07 -4.75 4.44
N ALA A 314 -12.40 -4.72 4.53
CA ALA A 314 -13.26 -3.78 3.82
C ALA A 314 -14.04 -2.89 4.79
N ASN A 315 -14.28 -1.65 4.38
CA ASN A 315 -15.17 -0.71 5.06
C ASN A 315 -15.94 0.15 4.05
N ASP A 316 -17.25 0.20 4.20
CA ASP A 316 -18.17 0.90 3.29
C ASP A 316 -18.69 2.22 3.86
N ASN A 317 -18.07 2.74 4.91
CA ASN A 317 -18.52 3.92 5.64
C ASN A 317 -17.36 4.85 6.00
N PHE A 318 -16.52 5.18 5.01
CA PHE A 318 -15.42 6.14 5.14
C PHE A 318 -14.41 5.82 6.28
N GLY A 319 -14.31 4.54 6.66
CA GLY A 319 -13.47 4.05 7.76
C GLY A 319 -14.18 3.93 9.10
N GLU A 320 -15.40 4.48 9.24
CA GLU A 320 -16.17 4.42 10.49
C GLU A 320 -16.72 3.02 10.77
N GLY A 321 -16.76 2.67 12.05
CA GLY A 321 -17.31 1.40 12.52
C GLY A 321 -16.39 0.20 12.26
N ASN A 322 -17.00 -0.98 12.28
CA ASN A 322 -16.27 -2.24 12.13
C ASN A 322 -15.94 -2.53 10.67
N TRP A 323 -14.73 -3.01 10.43
CA TRP A 323 -14.31 -3.55 9.15
C TRP A 323 -14.76 -5.01 9.03
N TYR A 324 -14.90 -5.50 7.80
CA TYR A 324 -15.28 -6.90 7.53
C TYR A 324 -14.32 -7.55 6.53
N GLU A 325 -14.25 -8.88 6.56
CA GLU A 325 -13.28 -9.65 5.77
C GLU A 325 -13.74 -9.85 4.33
N LEU A 326 -12.81 -9.77 3.39
CA LEU A 326 -12.93 -10.21 2.00
C LEU A 326 -11.75 -11.13 1.65
N PRO A 327 -11.88 -12.05 0.68
CA PRO A 327 -10.75 -12.87 0.25
C PRO A 327 -9.69 -12.03 -0.47
N ALA A 328 -8.41 -12.27 -0.15
CA ALA A 328 -7.29 -11.68 -0.89
C ALA A 328 -7.10 -12.40 -2.25
N PRO A 329 -6.94 -11.67 -3.37
CA PRO A 329 -6.66 -12.28 -4.67
C PRO A 329 -5.37 -13.09 -4.73
N VAL A 330 -4.36 -12.74 -3.94
CA VAL A 330 -3.07 -13.43 -3.91
C VAL A 330 -2.79 -13.95 -2.50
N HIS A 331 -2.67 -15.27 -2.38
CA HIS A 331 -2.50 -15.91 -1.08
C HIS A 331 -1.02 -16.02 -0.69
N VAL A 332 -0.69 -15.58 0.53
CA VAL A 332 0.62 -15.70 1.17
C VAL A 332 0.45 -16.26 2.60
N PRO A 333 -0.08 -17.50 2.75
CA PRO A 333 -0.51 -18.04 4.05
C PRO A 333 0.62 -18.18 5.09
N GLY A 334 1.87 -18.25 4.63
CA GLY A 334 3.06 -18.31 5.47
C GLY A 334 3.61 -16.94 5.89
N ALA A 335 2.89 -15.84 5.68
CA ALA A 335 3.37 -14.51 6.03
C ALA A 335 3.72 -14.38 7.52
N TYR A 336 4.90 -13.83 7.79
CA TYR A 336 5.44 -13.60 9.13
C TYR A 336 6.19 -12.27 9.14
N ASN A 337 6.56 -11.76 10.31
CA ASN A 337 7.25 -10.47 10.44
C ASN A 337 8.63 -10.52 9.76
N ASN A 338 8.67 -10.04 8.52
CA ASN A 338 9.82 -10.00 7.64
C ASN A 338 9.54 -8.99 6.50
N PHE A 339 10.57 -8.39 5.90
CA PHE A 339 10.38 -7.37 4.86
C PHE A 339 9.81 -7.90 3.53
N CYS A 340 9.65 -9.22 3.37
CA CYS A 340 9.21 -9.86 2.13
C CYS A 340 7.76 -10.37 2.18
N PRO A 341 7.42 -11.49 2.85
CA PRO A 341 6.13 -12.15 2.63
C PRO A 341 4.98 -11.25 3.10
N ASN A 342 4.11 -10.91 2.17
CA ASN A 342 2.96 -10.04 2.34
C ASN A 342 3.27 -8.64 2.90
N TYR A 343 4.53 -8.20 2.81
CA TYR A 343 4.96 -6.93 3.41
C TYR A 343 4.63 -5.75 2.48
N SER A 344 3.81 -4.83 2.98
CA SER A 344 3.40 -3.60 2.26
C SER A 344 2.79 -3.87 0.88
N SER A 345 1.96 -4.90 0.77
CA SER A 345 1.19 -5.23 -0.44
C SER A 345 0.35 -4.04 -0.90
N SER A 346 0.11 -3.90 -2.20
CA SER A 346 -0.62 -2.78 -2.80
C SER A 346 -1.85 -3.27 -3.55
N LEU A 347 -2.94 -2.52 -3.43
CA LEU A 347 -4.23 -2.83 -4.05
C LEU A 347 -4.57 -1.77 -5.11
N LEU A 348 -5.34 -2.15 -6.14
CA LEU A 348 -5.89 -1.23 -7.13
C LEU A 348 -7.26 -1.70 -7.62
N PRO A 349 -8.28 -0.81 -7.76
CA PRO A 349 -9.51 -1.14 -8.46
C PRO A 349 -9.27 -1.39 -9.96
N VAL A 350 -9.77 -2.53 -10.44
CA VAL A 350 -9.77 -2.92 -11.85
C VAL A 350 -11.15 -3.38 -12.29
N ASP A 351 -11.36 -3.51 -13.61
CA ASP A 351 -12.63 -3.98 -14.18
C ASP A 351 -13.82 -3.12 -13.73
N SER A 352 -13.63 -1.79 -13.76
CA SER A 352 -14.61 -0.79 -13.28
C SER A 352 -14.96 -0.90 -11.79
N GLY A 353 -14.02 -1.37 -10.96
CA GLY A 353 -14.19 -1.49 -9.52
C GLY A 353 -14.83 -2.80 -9.06
N ARG A 354 -15.20 -3.71 -9.99
CA ARG A 354 -15.73 -5.03 -9.64
C ARG A 354 -14.67 -5.95 -9.04
N ASN A 355 -13.42 -5.77 -9.44
CA ASN A 355 -12.31 -6.57 -8.99
C ASN A 355 -11.23 -5.70 -8.35
N VAL A 356 -10.53 -6.29 -7.38
CA VAL A 356 -9.28 -5.77 -6.80
C VAL A 356 -8.11 -6.49 -7.47
N LEU A 357 -7.16 -5.72 -7.99
CA LEU A 357 -5.82 -6.19 -8.31
C LEU A 357 -4.96 -6.06 -7.05
N GLU A 358 -4.29 -7.14 -6.66
CA GLU A 358 -3.33 -7.17 -5.58
C GLU A 358 -1.93 -7.43 -6.13
N LEU A 359 -0.95 -6.65 -5.66
CA LEU A 359 0.48 -6.94 -5.79
C LEU A 359 1.04 -7.18 -4.39
N THR A 360 1.64 -8.35 -4.17
CA THR A 360 2.19 -8.76 -2.87
C THR A 360 3.52 -9.49 -3.07
N ALA A 361 4.39 -9.42 -2.08
CA ALA A 361 5.68 -10.09 -2.11
C ALA A 361 5.62 -11.44 -1.38
N ASP A 362 6.39 -12.43 -1.84
CA ASP A 362 6.58 -13.70 -1.15
C ASP A 362 7.94 -14.31 -1.50
N TYR A 363 8.42 -15.22 -0.67
CA TYR A 363 9.62 -15.99 -0.96
C TYR A 363 9.34 -17.14 -1.92
N ASP A 364 10.21 -17.29 -2.91
CA ASP A 364 10.26 -18.44 -3.80
C ASP A 364 11.71 -18.82 -4.04
N GLY A 365 12.09 -20.04 -3.63
CA GLY A 365 13.48 -20.48 -3.62
C GLY A 365 14.41 -19.61 -2.76
N GLY A 366 13.88 -18.96 -1.71
CA GLY A 366 14.63 -18.02 -0.86
C GLY A 366 14.84 -16.63 -1.46
N VAL A 367 14.32 -16.38 -2.66
CA VAL A 367 14.36 -15.08 -3.32
C VAL A 367 13.03 -14.37 -3.08
N CYS A 368 13.08 -13.10 -2.67
CA CYS A 368 11.87 -12.29 -2.55
C CYS A 368 11.39 -11.85 -3.94
N LYS A 369 10.14 -12.18 -4.26
CA LYS A 369 9.51 -11.89 -5.55
C LYS A 369 8.15 -11.25 -5.35
N ILE A 370 7.77 -10.41 -6.30
CA ILE A 370 6.42 -9.85 -6.39
C ILE A 370 5.54 -10.79 -7.20
N TYR A 371 4.35 -11.04 -6.68
CA TYR A 371 3.26 -11.71 -7.36
C TYR A 371 2.08 -10.77 -7.50
N PHE A 372 1.28 -10.97 -8.54
CA PHE A 372 0.03 -10.26 -8.75
C PHE A 372 -1.11 -11.21 -9.11
N GLY A 373 -2.32 -10.75 -8.82
CA GLY A 373 -3.56 -11.46 -9.12
C GLY A 373 -4.76 -10.54 -8.90
N LYS A 374 -5.90 -10.90 -9.47
CA LYS A 374 -7.14 -10.15 -9.27
C LYS A 374 -8.30 -11.04 -8.84
N GLY A 375 -9.17 -10.49 -8.02
CA GLY A 375 -10.34 -11.17 -7.46
C GLY A 375 -11.47 -10.19 -7.16
N PRO A 376 -12.66 -10.69 -6.76
CA PRO A 376 -13.82 -9.84 -6.47
C PRO A 376 -13.53 -8.81 -5.38
N ALA A 377 -14.01 -7.58 -5.56
CA ALA A 377 -13.93 -6.51 -4.55
C ALA A 377 -15.13 -6.49 -3.59
N SER A 378 -16.07 -7.45 -3.71
CA SER A 378 -17.34 -7.51 -2.98
C SER A 378 -17.85 -8.93 -2.82
#